data_AF-A0A8B6EY36-F1
#
_entry.id   AF-A0A8B6EY36-F1
#
_cell.length_a   1.000
_cell.length_b   1.000
_cell.length_c   1.000
_cell.angle_alpha   90.00
_cell.angle_beta   90.00
_cell.angle_gamma   90.00
#
_symmetry.space_group_name_H-M   'P 1'
#
loop_
_entity.id
_entity.type
_entity.pdbx_description
1 polymer ?
#
loop_
_entity_poly.entity_id
_entity_poly.type
_entity_poly.pdbx_seq_one_letter_code
_entity_poly.pdbx_strand_id
1 'polypeptide(L)'
;MGFVIYTAVGVEGVAYGGNCSGNGDCVEANNVCTLTKCACSATSYKEDSNPTCATKIALGGKCTATPTGQCVDTNAECDATDSICSCTTSYFKNKKSVCVAQITTIDHTCDATQTADDQCSVDDTECRNDGTESKCLCKTTHYKNGAACAIRKKPEETCAAHQCVTHATCNTTANKCKCNAGYTATPTTTPTMCSGVMKVANLWYMMAVPIFVSIMSLLR
;
A
#
# COMPACT_ATOMS: atom_id res chain seq x y z
N MET A 1 -55.48 -30.42 46.77
CA MET A 1 -54.12 -30.14 46.29
C MET A 1 -54.24 -29.83 44.81
N GLY A 2 -54.26 -28.54 44.43
CA GLY A 2 -54.42 -28.11 43.04
C GLY A 2 -53.04 -27.87 42.41
N PHE A 3 -52.71 -28.64 41.38
CA PHE A 3 -51.50 -28.45 40.59
C PHE A 3 -51.75 -27.29 39.62
N VAL A 4 -51.06 -26.16 39.82
CA VAL A 4 -51.05 -25.07 38.85
C VAL A 4 -50.07 -25.45 37.74
N ILE A 5 -50.59 -25.75 36.56
CA ILE A 5 -49.78 -26.01 35.37
C ILE A 5 -49.38 -24.64 34.81
N TYR A 6 -48.14 -24.22 35.04
CA TYR A 6 -47.55 -23.09 34.32
C TYR A 6 -47.19 -23.56 32.92
N THR A 7 -48.04 -23.29 31.94
CA THR A 7 -47.63 -23.37 30.54
C THR A 7 -46.66 -22.22 30.29
N ALA A 8 -45.37 -22.53 30.17
CA ALA A 8 -44.40 -21.59 29.62
C ALA A 8 -44.86 -21.23 28.22
N VAL A 9 -45.35 -19.99 28.04
CA VAL A 9 -45.55 -19.43 26.71
C VAL A 9 -44.16 -19.29 26.14
N GLY A 10 -43.77 -20.22 25.26
CA GLY A 10 -42.59 -20.03 24.44
C GLY A 10 -42.84 -18.76 23.63
N VAL A 11 -42.12 -17.69 23.96
CA VAL A 11 -42.02 -16.55 23.05
C VAL A 11 -41.36 -17.10 21.80
N GLU A 12 -42.17 -17.34 20.77
CA GLU A 12 -41.70 -17.59 19.42
C GLU A 12 -40.90 -16.35 19.04
N GLY A 13 -39.59 -16.40 19.20
CA GLY A 13 -38.80 -15.22 18.92
C GLY A 13 -38.76 -14.94 17.42
N VAL A 14 -38.37 -13.72 17.14
CA VAL A 14 -38.64 -13.04 15.89
C VAL A 14 -37.45 -13.20 14.95
N ALA A 15 -37.73 -13.67 13.74
CA ALA A 15 -36.74 -13.80 12.67
C ALA A 15 -36.33 -12.44 12.10
N TYR A 16 -35.27 -12.41 11.28
CA TYR A 16 -34.84 -11.21 10.55
C TYR A 16 -36.02 -10.46 9.89
N GLY A 17 -36.06 -9.14 10.07
CA GLY A 17 -37.09 -8.26 9.52
C GLY A 17 -38.41 -8.22 10.30
N GLY A 18 -38.62 -9.12 11.25
CA GLY A 18 -39.79 -9.10 12.12
C GLY A 18 -39.70 -8.01 13.20
N ASN A 19 -40.85 -7.63 13.75
CA ASN A 19 -40.93 -6.56 14.75
C ASN A 19 -40.44 -7.03 16.11
N CYS A 20 -39.64 -6.21 16.79
CA CYS A 20 -39.11 -6.49 18.12
C CYS A 20 -39.28 -5.27 19.04
N SER A 21 -39.36 -5.53 20.34
CA SER A 21 -39.39 -4.54 21.42
C SER A 21 -38.05 -4.45 22.17
N GLY A 22 -37.19 -5.47 22.06
CA GLY A 22 -35.83 -5.48 22.60
C GLY A 22 -34.94 -6.56 22.02
N ASN A 23 -33.65 -6.53 22.34
CA ASN A 23 -32.65 -7.46 21.78
C ASN A 23 -32.91 -8.94 22.12
N GLY A 24 -33.63 -9.22 23.21
CA GLY A 24 -34.00 -10.60 23.58
C GLY A 24 -35.09 -11.21 22.70
N ASP A 25 -35.74 -10.43 21.84
CA ASP A 25 -36.83 -10.90 21.00
C ASP A 25 -36.32 -11.59 19.73
N CYS A 26 -35.11 -11.28 19.28
CA CYS A 26 -34.55 -11.84 18.05
C CYS A 26 -33.89 -13.19 18.32
N VAL A 27 -34.35 -14.26 17.68
CA VAL A 27 -33.90 -15.64 17.95
C VAL A 27 -32.68 -16.09 17.16
N GLU A 28 -32.41 -15.45 16.03
CA GLU A 28 -31.30 -15.83 15.16
C GLU A 28 -29.98 -15.29 15.71
N ALA A 29 -28.93 -16.10 15.58
CA ALA A 29 -27.59 -15.69 15.95
C ALA A 29 -27.20 -14.41 15.18
N ASN A 30 -26.57 -13.47 15.89
CA ASN A 30 -26.14 -12.18 15.38
C ASN A 30 -27.26 -11.21 14.97
N ASN A 31 -28.52 -11.49 15.29
CA ASN A 31 -29.59 -10.50 15.16
C ASN A 31 -29.66 -9.62 16.41
N VAL A 32 -29.92 -8.33 16.19
CA VAL A 32 -30.17 -7.35 17.23
C VAL A 32 -31.42 -6.53 16.86
N CYS A 33 -32.16 -6.08 17.88
CA CYS A 33 -33.34 -5.27 17.66
C CYS A 33 -32.94 -3.84 17.33
N THR A 34 -33.05 -3.46 16.06
CA THR A 34 -32.68 -2.14 15.55
C THR A 34 -33.92 -1.47 14.98
N LEU A 35 -34.25 -0.27 15.49
CA LEU A 35 -35.42 0.50 15.03
C LEU A 35 -36.72 -0.33 14.98
N THR A 36 -37.00 -1.07 16.05
CA THR A 36 -38.18 -1.95 16.21
C THR A 36 -38.21 -3.17 15.28
N LYS A 37 -37.12 -3.50 14.57
CA LYS A 37 -37.01 -4.72 13.76
C LYS A 37 -35.75 -5.51 14.06
N CYS A 38 -35.84 -6.84 13.97
CA CYS A 38 -34.65 -7.69 14.03
C CYS A 38 -33.80 -7.49 12.77
N ALA A 39 -32.55 -7.08 12.95
CA ALA A 39 -31.59 -6.86 11.88
C ALA A 39 -30.23 -7.45 12.26
N CYS A 40 -29.35 -7.65 11.27
CA CYS A 40 -28.00 -8.11 11.56
C CYS A 40 -27.26 -7.09 12.43
N SER A 41 -26.48 -7.60 13.39
CA SER A 41 -25.58 -6.80 14.20
C SER A 41 -24.53 -6.07 13.35
N ALA A 42 -23.85 -5.08 13.92
CA ALA A 42 -22.82 -4.31 13.23
C ALA A 42 -21.66 -5.18 12.68
N THR A 43 -21.43 -6.36 13.26
CA THR A 43 -20.40 -7.33 12.89
C THR A 43 -20.89 -8.40 11.92
N SER A 44 -22.13 -8.30 11.45
CA SER A 44 -22.77 -9.29 10.61
C SER A 44 -23.46 -8.66 9.39
N TYR A 45 -23.76 -9.48 8.40
CA TYR A 45 -24.49 -9.09 7.19
C TYR A 45 -25.53 -10.15 6.85
N LYS A 46 -26.57 -9.75 6.11
CA LYS A 46 -27.65 -10.65 5.68
C LYS A 46 -27.18 -11.38 4.42
N GLU A 47 -27.25 -12.71 4.39
CA GLU A 47 -26.98 -13.46 3.16
C GLU A 47 -28.20 -13.43 2.21
N ASP A 48 -27.96 -13.47 0.89
CA ASP A 48 -29.06 -13.47 -0.09
C ASP A 48 -29.83 -14.81 -0.08
N SER A 49 -29.12 -15.92 0.15
CA SER A 49 -29.67 -17.28 0.06
C SER A 49 -30.25 -17.81 1.38
N ASN A 50 -30.05 -17.11 2.49
CA ASN A 50 -30.41 -17.58 3.82
C ASN A 50 -30.93 -16.41 4.67
N PRO A 51 -32.08 -16.52 5.37
CA PRO A 51 -32.56 -15.49 6.28
C PRO A 51 -31.63 -15.19 7.46
N THR A 52 -30.56 -15.95 7.67
CA THR A 52 -29.62 -15.75 8.79
C THR A 52 -28.56 -14.67 8.54
N CYS A 53 -28.11 -14.06 9.63
CA CYS A 53 -26.99 -13.11 9.61
C CYS A 53 -25.64 -13.82 9.74
N ALA A 54 -24.83 -13.75 8.69
CA ALA A 54 -23.46 -14.24 8.67
C ALA A 54 -22.49 -13.21 9.25
N THR A 55 -21.37 -13.67 9.83
CA THR A 55 -20.31 -12.78 10.32
C THR A 55 -19.62 -12.09 9.16
N LYS A 56 -19.35 -10.78 9.30
CA LYS A 56 -18.60 -10.02 8.31
C LYS A 56 -17.19 -10.58 8.09
N ILE A 57 -16.67 -10.36 6.89
CA ILE A 57 -15.48 -10.96 6.32
C ILE A 57 -14.31 -9.99 6.42
N ALA A 58 -13.17 -10.45 6.95
CA ALA A 58 -11.97 -9.64 7.08
C ALA A 58 -11.32 -9.35 5.71
N LEU A 59 -10.45 -8.33 5.64
CA LEU A 59 -9.74 -7.98 4.41
C LEU A 59 -8.93 -9.13 3.83
N GLY A 60 -9.11 -9.40 2.53
CA GLY A 60 -8.55 -10.54 1.81
C GLY A 60 -9.35 -11.83 1.92
N GLY A 61 -10.40 -11.86 2.75
CA GLY A 61 -11.35 -12.98 2.82
C GLY A 61 -12.26 -13.02 1.59
N LYS A 62 -12.72 -14.22 1.22
CA LYS A 62 -13.58 -14.43 0.06
C LYS A 62 -14.98 -13.86 0.29
N CYS A 63 -15.52 -13.18 -0.70
CA CYS A 63 -16.85 -12.56 -0.66
C CYS A 63 -17.53 -12.67 -2.02
N THR A 64 -18.79 -12.26 -2.09
CA THR A 64 -19.55 -12.14 -3.35
C THR A 64 -19.96 -10.68 -3.61
N ALA A 65 -20.17 -10.32 -4.88
CA ALA A 65 -20.60 -8.96 -5.24
C ALA A 65 -21.96 -8.58 -4.62
N THR A 66 -22.82 -9.57 -4.39
CA THR A 66 -24.10 -9.40 -3.69
C THR A 66 -24.25 -10.46 -2.59
N PRO A 67 -24.78 -10.11 -1.41
CA PRO A 67 -25.21 -8.76 -1.01
C PRO A 67 -24.01 -7.86 -0.67
N THR A 68 -24.21 -6.54 -0.67
CA THR A 68 -23.15 -5.59 -0.27
C THR A 68 -22.94 -5.58 1.26
N GLY A 69 -21.82 -5.01 1.72
CA GLY A 69 -21.55 -4.87 3.16
C GLY A 69 -21.07 -6.14 3.87
N GLN A 70 -20.56 -7.13 3.11
CA GLN A 70 -19.99 -8.36 3.68
C GLN A 70 -18.70 -8.10 4.45
N CYS A 71 -17.95 -7.05 4.12
CA CYS A 71 -16.64 -6.79 4.69
C CYS A 71 -16.71 -6.15 6.09
N VAL A 72 -15.80 -6.54 6.98
CA VAL A 72 -15.72 -6.02 8.37
C VAL A 72 -15.41 -4.53 8.38
N ASP A 73 -14.46 -4.11 7.53
CA ASP A 73 -14.03 -2.73 7.44
C ASP A 73 -15.05 -1.90 6.64
N THR A 74 -15.43 -0.74 7.17
CA THR A 74 -16.43 0.15 6.56
C THR A 74 -15.96 0.78 5.25
N ASN A 75 -14.65 0.81 5.01
CA ASN A 75 -14.05 1.36 3.80
C ASN A 75 -13.61 0.25 2.83
N ALA A 76 -14.10 -0.98 3.05
CA ALA A 76 -13.85 -2.13 2.20
C ALA A 76 -15.13 -2.64 1.54
N GLU A 77 -14.99 -3.10 0.31
CA GLU A 77 -16.05 -3.73 -0.46
C GLU A 77 -15.55 -5.03 -1.08
N CYS A 78 -16.48 -5.84 -1.57
CA CYS A 78 -16.11 -7.04 -2.29
C CYS A 78 -15.58 -6.67 -3.68
N ASP A 79 -14.29 -6.91 -3.92
CA ASP A 79 -13.72 -6.76 -5.25
C ASP A 79 -14.32 -7.82 -6.19
N ALA A 80 -15.03 -7.37 -7.22
CA ALA A 80 -15.73 -8.26 -8.14
C ALA A 80 -14.77 -9.11 -9.01
N THR A 81 -13.53 -8.65 -9.19
CA THR A 81 -12.50 -9.34 -9.99
C THR A 81 -11.88 -10.48 -9.20
N ASP A 82 -11.45 -10.20 -7.97
CA ASP A 82 -10.72 -11.15 -7.13
C ASP A 82 -11.63 -11.95 -6.17
N SER A 83 -12.89 -11.52 -6.05
CA SER A 83 -13.89 -12.04 -5.11
C SER A 83 -13.38 -12.03 -3.67
N ILE A 84 -12.71 -10.95 -3.27
CA ILE A 84 -12.18 -10.75 -1.91
C ILE A 84 -12.55 -9.38 -1.36
N CYS A 85 -12.62 -9.26 -0.03
CA CYS A 85 -12.79 -7.98 0.63
C CYS A 85 -11.54 -7.12 0.48
N SER A 86 -11.64 -6.04 -0.30
CA SER A 86 -10.55 -5.11 -0.61
C SER A 86 -10.95 -3.68 -0.25
N CYS A 87 -9.95 -2.85 0.04
CA CYS A 87 -10.21 -1.43 0.31
C CYS A 87 -10.76 -0.74 -0.94
N THR A 88 -11.71 0.17 -0.73
CA THR A 88 -12.26 1.01 -1.79
C THR A 88 -11.20 1.98 -2.35
N THR A 89 -11.48 2.61 -3.50
CA THR A 89 -10.50 3.36 -4.32
C THR A 89 -9.71 4.45 -3.60
N SER A 90 -10.22 5.03 -2.51
CA SER A 90 -9.51 6.08 -1.73
C SER A 90 -8.82 5.56 -0.46
N TYR A 91 -8.76 4.24 -0.29
CA TYR A 91 -8.22 3.59 0.88
C TYR A 91 -7.24 2.49 0.47
N PHE A 92 -6.30 2.18 1.35
CA PHE A 92 -5.38 1.06 1.16
C PHE A 92 -5.29 0.22 2.44
N LYS A 93 -4.88 -1.05 2.28
CA LYS A 93 -4.72 -1.98 3.40
C LYS A 93 -3.39 -1.72 4.09
N ASN A 94 -3.42 -1.31 5.36
CA ASN A 94 -2.21 -1.21 6.17
C ASN A 94 -1.77 -2.58 6.72
N LYS A 95 -0.61 -2.62 7.39
CA LYS A 95 -0.08 -3.84 8.05
C LYS A 95 -0.97 -4.42 9.14
N LYS A 96 -1.87 -3.61 9.72
CA LYS A 96 -2.86 -4.07 10.70
C LYS A 96 -4.11 -4.66 10.04
N SER A 97 -4.12 -4.82 8.71
CA SER A 97 -5.27 -5.28 7.94
C SER A 97 -6.52 -4.42 8.13
N VAL A 98 -6.32 -3.09 8.14
CA VAL A 98 -7.38 -2.08 8.17
C VAL A 98 -7.24 -1.17 6.96
N CYS A 99 -8.37 -0.76 6.38
CA CYS A 99 -8.40 0.22 5.30
C CYS A 99 -8.22 1.62 5.87
N VAL A 100 -7.14 2.28 5.48
CA VAL A 100 -6.84 3.66 5.89
C VAL A 100 -6.76 4.55 4.64
N ALA A 101 -7.15 5.81 4.79
CA ALA A 101 -7.22 6.74 3.68
C ALA A 101 -5.85 6.90 3.01
N GLN A 102 -5.85 6.93 1.67
CA GLN A 102 -4.65 7.25 0.92
C GLN A 102 -4.29 8.73 1.07
N ILE A 103 -2.99 9.01 0.98
CA ILE A 103 -2.42 10.35 1.00
C ILE A 103 -2.47 10.90 -0.43
N THR A 104 -3.27 11.93 -0.65
CA THR A 104 -3.55 12.50 -1.98
C THR A 104 -2.66 13.69 -2.35
N THR A 105 -1.66 14.02 -1.53
CA THR A 105 -0.76 15.16 -1.78
C THR A 105 0.70 14.79 -1.58
N ILE A 106 1.55 15.38 -2.41
CA ILE A 106 3.00 15.30 -2.30
C ILE A 106 3.47 16.03 -1.03
N ASP A 107 4.55 15.57 -0.41
CA ASP A 107 5.19 16.06 0.82
C ASP A 107 4.38 15.86 2.11
N HIS A 108 3.27 15.13 2.07
CA HIS A 108 2.60 14.70 3.30
C HIS A 108 3.30 13.50 3.93
N THR A 109 3.34 13.50 5.27
CA THR A 109 3.96 12.44 6.06
C THR A 109 3.27 11.11 5.80
N CYS A 110 4.06 10.07 5.60
CA CYS A 110 3.63 8.69 5.41
C CYS A 110 4.43 7.77 6.34
N ASP A 111 3.93 6.57 6.59
CA ASP A 111 4.62 5.57 7.40
C ASP A 111 5.42 4.64 6.49
N ALA A 112 6.73 4.91 6.33
CA ALA A 112 7.62 4.07 5.52
C ALA A 112 7.78 2.64 6.08
N THR A 113 7.26 2.36 7.28
CA THR A 113 7.19 0.98 7.76
C THR A 113 6.04 0.21 7.14
N GLN A 114 5.03 0.83 6.53
CA GLN A 114 3.98 0.12 5.78
C GLN A 114 4.48 -0.31 4.39
N THR A 115 3.68 -1.06 3.63
CA THR A 115 3.98 -1.28 2.20
C THR A 115 4.12 0.09 1.52
N ALA A 116 5.32 0.40 1.05
CA ALA A 116 5.75 1.77 0.73
C ALA A 116 5.00 2.40 -0.46
N ASP A 117 4.31 1.58 -1.26
CA ASP A 117 3.72 1.98 -2.54
C ASP A 117 2.23 2.36 -2.43
N ASP A 118 1.47 1.82 -1.47
CA ASP A 118 0.01 1.96 -1.47
C ASP A 118 -0.51 3.17 -0.68
N GLN A 119 0.35 3.83 0.08
CA GLN A 119 -0.03 4.98 0.91
C GLN A 119 -0.28 6.24 0.10
N CYS A 120 0.47 6.44 -0.97
CA CYS A 120 0.49 7.68 -1.71
C CYS A 120 -0.36 7.51 -2.97
N SER A 121 -1.47 8.23 -3.04
CA SER A 121 -2.45 8.14 -4.13
C SER A 121 -2.00 8.86 -5.40
N VAL A 122 -1.05 9.80 -5.27
CA VAL A 122 -0.57 10.61 -6.39
C VAL A 122 0.29 9.74 -7.31
N ASP A 123 -0.01 9.74 -8.60
CA ASP A 123 0.77 9.01 -9.59
C ASP A 123 2.26 9.33 -9.51
N ASP A 124 3.07 8.28 -9.63
CA ASP A 124 4.53 8.34 -9.53
C ASP A 124 5.08 8.95 -8.25
N THR A 125 4.34 8.78 -7.15
CA THR A 125 4.86 8.95 -5.80
C THR A 125 5.18 7.62 -5.12
N GLU A 126 6.04 7.69 -4.11
CA GLU A 126 6.41 6.60 -3.22
C GLU A 126 6.60 7.16 -1.81
N CYS A 127 6.30 6.37 -0.78
CA CYS A 127 6.60 6.77 0.60
C CYS A 127 8.10 6.61 0.87
N ARG A 128 8.84 7.72 0.98
CA ARG A 128 10.29 7.72 1.17
C ARG A 128 10.72 8.73 2.23
N ASN A 129 11.79 8.38 2.96
CA ASN A 129 12.42 9.29 3.92
C ASN A 129 13.18 10.43 3.20
N ASP A 130 12.90 11.68 3.58
CA ASP A 130 13.55 12.88 3.02
C ASP A 130 14.83 13.30 3.75
N GLY A 131 15.27 12.52 4.75
CA GLY A 131 16.35 12.81 5.69
C GLY A 131 15.86 13.25 7.07
N THR A 132 14.59 13.66 7.20
CA THR A 132 13.97 14.07 8.46
C THR A 132 12.79 13.17 8.84
N GLU A 133 11.89 12.92 7.90
CA GLU A 133 10.70 12.10 8.08
C GLU A 133 10.33 11.39 6.77
N SER A 134 9.44 10.42 6.87
CA SER A 134 8.92 9.71 5.70
C SER A 134 7.76 10.49 5.10
N LYS A 135 7.84 10.80 3.80
CA LYS A 135 6.83 11.56 3.05
C LYS A 135 6.47 10.89 1.74
N CYS A 136 5.28 11.18 1.24
CA CYS A 136 4.92 10.89 -0.15
C CYS A 136 5.70 11.80 -1.08
N LEU A 137 6.76 11.26 -1.67
CA LEU A 137 7.65 11.99 -2.58
C LEU A 137 7.53 11.41 -3.98
N CYS A 138 7.83 12.21 -5.00
CA CYS A 138 7.97 11.67 -6.34
C CYS A 138 9.06 10.58 -6.36
N LYS A 139 8.78 9.49 -7.10
CA LYS A 139 9.73 8.42 -7.42
C LYS A 139 11.03 9.03 -7.92
N THR A 140 12.15 8.33 -7.72
CA THR A 140 13.49 8.81 -8.09
C THR A 140 13.62 9.31 -9.54
N THR A 141 12.84 8.74 -10.46
CA THR A 141 12.78 9.11 -11.89
C THR A 141 11.96 10.37 -12.19
N HIS A 142 11.25 10.90 -11.20
CA HIS A 142 10.35 12.04 -11.32
C HIS A 142 10.76 13.20 -10.40
N TYR A 143 10.24 14.40 -10.69
CA TYR A 143 10.38 15.60 -9.87
C TYR A 143 9.01 16.22 -9.61
N LYS A 144 8.89 16.95 -8.51
CA LYS A 144 7.66 17.64 -8.13
C LYS A 144 7.40 18.82 -9.07
N ASN A 145 6.25 18.81 -9.74
CA ASN A 145 5.76 19.91 -10.57
C ASN A 145 4.35 20.29 -10.10
N GLY A 146 4.28 21.21 -9.13
CA GLY A 146 3.01 21.55 -8.48
C GLY A 146 2.48 20.38 -7.63
N ALA A 147 1.28 19.90 -7.96
CA ALA A 147 0.61 18.80 -7.28
C ALA A 147 0.88 17.41 -7.92
N ALA A 148 1.66 17.36 -9.00
CA ALA A 148 1.95 16.12 -9.73
C ALA A 148 3.46 15.85 -9.80
N CYS A 149 3.79 14.61 -10.14
CA CYS A 149 5.15 14.17 -10.43
C CYS A 149 5.38 14.15 -11.94
N ALA A 150 6.41 14.86 -12.41
CA ALA A 150 6.79 14.89 -13.83
C ALA A 150 8.13 14.18 -14.03
N ILE A 151 8.32 13.53 -15.18
CA ILE A 151 9.56 12.81 -15.50
C ILE A 151 10.75 13.78 -15.43
N ARG A 152 11.84 13.37 -14.78
CA ARG A 152 13.08 14.16 -14.71
C ARG A 152 13.67 14.43 -16.09
N LYS A 153 14.19 15.64 -16.25
CA LYS A 153 14.76 16.16 -17.49
C LYS A 153 16.14 15.58 -17.79
N LYS A 154 16.34 15.15 -19.03
CA LYS A 154 17.58 14.56 -19.55
C LYS A 154 18.68 15.63 -19.68
N PRO A 155 19.95 15.22 -19.83
CA PRO A 155 21.02 16.14 -20.18
C PRO A 155 20.66 16.98 -21.42
N GLU A 156 21.08 18.24 -21.43
CA GLU A 156 20.80 19.25 -22.49
C GLU A 156 19.35 19.78 -22.58
N GLU A 157 18.40 19.23 -21.83
CA GLU A 157 17.03 19.75 -21.77
C GLU A 157 16.93 20.99 -20.86
N THR A 158 16.03 21.91 -21.23
CA THR A 158 15.80 23.15 -20.48
C THR A 158 15.22 22.88 -19.11
N CYS A 159 15.83 23.38 -18.04
CA CYS A 159 15.48 23.02 -16.66
C CYS A 159 15.38 24.21 -15.70
N ALA A 160 14.77 23.94 -14.55
CA ALA A 160 14.92 24.70 -13.31
C ALA A 160 15.62 23.82 -12.24
N ALA A 161 15.81 24.37 -11.04
CA ALA A 161 16.40 23.65 -9.92
C ALA A 161 15.66 22.32 -9.65
N HIS A 162 16.42 21.26 -9.38
CA HIS A 162 15.94 19.91 -9.04
C HIS A 162 15.12 19.15 -10.10
N GLN A 163 15.03 19.64 -11.34
CA GLN A 163 14.27 18.98 -12.41
C GLN A 163 15.06 17.91 -13.18
N CYS A 164 16.38 17.89 -13.08
CA CYS A 164 17.24 17.01 -13.88
C CYS A 164 17.28 15.57 -13.35
N VAL A 165 17.65 14.61 -14.20
CA VAL A 165 17.91 13.21 -13.81
C VAL A 165 18.92 13.10 -12.68
N THR A 166 18.94 11.96 -11.99
CA THR A 166 19.90 11.68 -10.93
C THR A 166 21.34 11.91 -11.42
N HIS A 167 22.16 12.51 -10.57
CA HIS A 167 23.53 12.93 -10.89
C HIS A 167 23.64 13.99 -12.00
N ALA A 168 22.58 14.75 -12.28
CA ALA A 168 22.63 15.97 -13.06
C ALA A 168 22.15 17.17 -12.26
N THR A 169 22.72 18.34 -12.54
CA THR A 169 22.29 19.62 -11.97
C THR A 169 21.90 20.57 -13.09
N CYS A 170 20.92 21.43 -12.83
CA CYS A 170 20.55 22.45 -13.79
C CYS A 170 21.62 23.54 -13.84
N ASN A 171 22.26 23.74 -15.00
CA ASN A 171 23.20 24.82 -15.21
C ASN A 171 22.42 26.14 -15.33
N THR A 172 22.58 27.03 -14.37
CA THR A 172 21.86 28.31 -14.29
C THR A 172 22.23 29.30 -15.39
N THR A 173 23.40 29.17 -16.01
CA THR A 173 23.81 30.02 -17.14
C THR A 173 23.18 29.58 -18.45
N ALA A 174 23.12 28.26 -18.69
CA ALA A 174 22.57 27.70 -19.92
C ALA A 174 21.08 27.31 -19.81
N ASN A 175 20.53 27.34 -18.59
CA ASN A 175 19.23 26.76 -18.22
C ASN A 175 19.07 25.32 -18.70
N LYS A 176 20.14 24.52 -18.71
CA LYS A 176 20.15 23.15 -19.23
C LYS A 176 20.68 22.15 -18.22
N CYS A 177 20.14 20.93 -18.22
CA CYS A 177 20.63 19.88 -17.36
C CYS A 177 22.03 19.43 -17.79
N LYS A 178 22.97 19.42 -16.84
CA LYS A 178 24.34 18.96 -17.05
C LYS A 178 24.68 17.87 -16.06
N CYS A 179 25.28 16.77 -16.53
CA CYS A 179 25.79 15.73 -15.65
C CYS A 179 26.85 16.29 -14.70
N ASN A 180 26.79 15.85 -13.45
CA ASN A 180 27.75 16.21 -12.42
C ASN A 180 29.14 15.65 -12.76
N ALA A 181 30.19 16.22 -12.17
CA ALA A 181 31.56 15.74 -12.38
C ALA A 181 31.68 14.23 -12.08
N GLY A 182 32.29 13.48 -13.01
CA GLY A 182 32.41 12.02 -12.91
C GLY A 182 31.26 11.22 -13.57
N TYR A 183 30.26 11.90 -14.14
CA TYR A 183 29.16 11.27 -14.88
C TYR A 183 29.14 11.76 -16.33
N THR A 184 28.80 10.88 -17.25
CA THR A 184 28.62 11.20 -18.69
C THR A 184 27.22 10.83 -19.14
N ALA A 185 26.69 11.59 -20.10
CA ALA A 185 25.43 11.25 -20.74
C ALA A 185 25.62 9.99 -21.58
N THR A 186 24.99 8.89 -21.17
CA THR A 186 25.03 7.64 -21.95
C THR A 186 23.84 7.58 -22.90
N PRO A 187 24.05 7.58 -24.23
CA PRO A 187 22.96 7.56 -25.21
C PRO A 187 22.23 6.20 -25.28
N THR A 188 22.74 5.17 -24.61
CA THR A 188 22.26 3.78 -24.73
C THR A 188 21.08 3.42 -23.82
N THR A 189 20.71 4.27 -22.86
CA THR A 189 19.51 4.07 -22.04
C THR A 189 18.42 5.03 -22.51
N THR A 190 17.21 4.52 -22.74
CA THR A 190 16.01 5.36 -22.92
C THR A 190 15.21 5.28 -21.62
N PRO A 191 15.12 6.36 -20.83
CA PRO A 191 15.66 7.70 -21.04
C PRO A 191 17.18 7.83 -20.81
N THR A 192 17.82 8.77 -21.52
CA THR A 192 19.25 9.09 -21.42
C THR A 192 19.57 9.54 -20.00
N MET A 193 20.41 8.77 -19.30
CA MET A 193 20.79 9.06 -17.92
C MET A 193 22.26 9.46 -17.80
N CYS A 194 22.60 10.12 -16.70
CA CYS A 194 23.99 10.39 -16.33
C CYS A 194 24.55 9.14 -15.64
N SER A 195 25.37 8.40 -16.36
CA SER A 195 26.03 7.19 -15.84
C SER A 195 27.45 7.52 -15.40
N GLY A 196 27.86 6.95 -14.26
CA GLY A 196 29.20 7.14 -13.75
C GLY A 196 30.24 6.52 -14.69
N VAL A 197 31.31 7.26 -14.99
CA VAL A 197 32.50 6.65 -15.60
C VAL A 197 33.23 5.93 -14.48
N MET A 198 33.06 4.61 -14.38
CA MET A 198 34.00 3.79 -13.61
C MET A 198 35.39 4.04 -14.20
N LYS A 199 36.21 4.85 -13.52
CA LYS A 199 37.64 4.88 -13.78
C LYS A 199 38.13 3.47 -13.48
N VAL A 200 38.33 2.67 -14.52
CA VAL A 200 39.05 1.40 -14.44
C VAL A 200 40.50 1.76 -14.12
N ALA A 201 40.76 2.11 -12.86
CA ALA A 201 42.09 2.39 -12.38
C ALA A 201 42.80 1.03 -12.29
N ASN A 202 43.51 0.68 -13.36
CA ASN A 202 44.60 -0.28 -13.37
C ASN A 202 44.33 -1.64 -12.71
N LEU A 203 43.51 -2.48 -13.35
CA LEU A 203 43.52 -3.93 -13.11
C LEU A 203 44.78 -4.64 -13.67
N TRP A 204 45.82 -3.87 -14.04
CA TRP A 204 47.10 -4.37 -14.56
C TRP A 204 48.19 -4.49 -13.48
N TYR A 205 47.95 -4.01 -12.25
CA TYR A 205 49.00 -3.95 -11.21
C TYR A 205 49.01 -5.10 -10.19
N MET A 206 48.15 -6.12 -10.33
CA MET A 206 48.07 -7.23 -9.35
C MET A 206 48.53 -8.61 -9.85
N MET A 207 49.08 -8.74 -11.07
CA MET A 207 49.60 -10.05 -11.56
C MET A 207 51.13 -10.14 -11.63
N ALA A 208 51.88 -9.25 -10.98
CA ALA A 208 53.34 -9.31 -10.95
C ALA A 208 53.87 -9.49 -9.51
N VAL A 209 53.52 -10.59 -8.86
CA VAL A 209 54.29 -11.11 -7.72
C VAL A 209 55.10 -12.31 -8.22
N PRO A 210 56.41 -12.14 -8.49
CA PRO A 210 57.26 -13.29 -8.78
C PRO A 210 57.46 -14.11 -7.51
N ILE A 211 56.92 -15.33 -7.51
CA ILE A 211 57.28 -16.40 -6.59
C ILE A 211 58.71 -16.80 -6.89
N PHE A 212 59.67 -16.19 -6.21
CA PHE A 212 61.05 -16.66 -6.18
C PHE A 212 61.56 -16.63 -4.75
N VAL A 213 62.33 -17.67 -4.42
CA VAL A 213 63.08 -17.92 -3.18
C VAL A 213 62.32 -18.66 -2.08
N SER A 214 62.39 -20.00 -2.15
CA SER A 214 62.83 -20.85 -1.02
C SER A 214 63.18 -22.25 -1.51
N ILE A 215 64.34 -22.38 -2.15
CA ILE A 215 65.12 -23.63 -2.18
C ILE A 215 66.38 -23.34 -1.38
N MET A 216 66.41 -23.76 -0.12
CA MET A 216 67.61 -24.13 0.63
C MET A 216 67.21 -24.41 2.08
N SER A 217 67.09 -25.69 2.43
CA SER A 217 67.43 -26.27 3.74
C SER A 217 66.90 -27.71 3.82
N LEU A 218 67.60 -28.65 3.17
CA LEU A 218 67.49 -30.09 3.44
C LEU A 218 68.84 -30.73 3.09
N LEU A 219 69.82 -30.41 3.92
CA LEU A 219 71.08 -31.14 4.08
C LEU A 219 71.50 -30.96 5.54
N ARG A 220 70.90 -31.77 6.41
CA ARG A 220 71.51 -32.37 7.61
C ARG A 220 70.51 -33.33 8.26
#